data_AF-A0AA35TY89-F1
#
_entry.id   AF-A0AA35TY89-F1
#
_cell.length_a   1.000
_cell.length_b   1.000
_cell.length_c   1.000
_cell.angle_alpha   90.00
_cell.angle_beta   90.00
_cell.angle_gamma   90.00
#
_symmetry.space_group_name_H-M   'P 1'
#
loop_
_entity.id
_entity.type
_entity.pdbx_description
1 polymer ?
#
loop_
_entity_poly.entity_id
_entity_poly.type
_entity_poly.pdbx_seq_one_letter_code
_entity_poly.pdbx_strand_id
1 'polypeptide(L)'
;NPPDPVIPVLLDAALAHDIKLTLHIEPYKGRTPQSVRGDLQYIHSHYSQHPAFYKLERLDPNDGAMLHLPLIYIYDSYLSEAREWASIFKRGGPLSVRGTDEDCVAIALLVEHAHMRSAVDGGFDGVYTYFKGFSFGSTYTNWGTVSEFAAEKNLIFIPSFGPGYDDLQVRPWNRLTTQDRAYYKEGFRRAKRSSRGGLVSITSFNEWGEGTQIESAVPKISLSTTYLDYSPGTPDFYLQLTRDMAEELATDCGIT
;
A
#
# COMPACT_ATOMS: atom_id res chain seq x y z
N ASN A 1 -20.34 9.61 -1.60
CA ASN A 1 -19.38 8.74 -2.32
C ASN A 1 -19.70 7.28 -2.02
N PRO A 2 -19.54 6.35 -2.98
CA PRO A 2 -19.81 4.92 -2.78
C PRO A 2 -19.18 4.27 -1.52
N PRO A 3 -17.96 4.63 -1.07
CA PRO A 3 -17.39 4.08 0.16
C PRO A 3 -17.93 4.66 1.47
N ASP A 4 -18.60 5.83 1.47
CA ASP A 4 -18.94 6.55 2.72
C ASP A 4 -19.79 5.73 3.70
N PRO A 5 -20.77 4.91 3.26
CA PRO A 5 -21.53 4.08 4.21
C PRO A 5 -20.72 2.93 4.80
N VAL A 6 -19.62 2.51 4.15
CA VAL A 6 -18.87 1.30 4.49
C VAL A 6 -17.68 1.63 5.41
N ILE A 7 -17.03 2.77 5.23
CA ILE A 7 -15.83 3.14 6.01
C ILE A 7 -16.09 3.13 7.53
N PRO A 8 -17.17 3.75 8.06
CA PRO A 8 -17.45 3.71 9.50
C PRO A 8 -17.65 2.28 10.02
N VAL A 9 -18.35 1.43 9.27
CA VAL A 9 -18.58 0.02 9.64
C VAL A 9 -17.27 -0.77 9.69
N LEU A 10 -16.38 -0.54 8.72
CA LEU A 10 -15.06 -1.17 8.71
C LEU A 10 -14.16 -0.66 9.84
N LEU A 11 -14.26 0.61 10.20
CA LEU A 11 -13.54 1.19 11.33
C LEU A 11 -14.00 0.61 12.67
N ASP A 12 -15.31 0.46 12.87
CA ASP A 12 -15.89 -0.20 14.05
C ASP A 12 -15.46 -1.67 14.15
N ALA A 13 -15.54 -2.40 13.03
CA ALA A 13 -15.10 -3.79 12.96
C ALA A 13 -13.59 -3.92 13.22
N ALA A 14 -12.77 -3.02 12.64
CA ALA A 14 -11.34 -3.00 12.87
C ALA A 14 -11.03 -2.77 14.36
N LEU A 15 -11.71 -1.81 15.01
CA LEU A 15 -11.56 -1.56 16.44
C LEU A 15 -11.91 -2.79 17.30
N ALA A 16 -13.00 -3.48 16.96
CA ALA A 16 -13.44 -4.68 17.68
C ALA A 16 -12.45 -5.86 17.59
N HIS A 17 -11.56 -5.85 16.59
CA HIS A 17 -10.59 -6.91 16.34
C HIS A 17 -9.12 -6.45 16.49
N ASP A 18 -8.89 -5.28 17.10
CA ASP A 18 -7.56 -4.66 17.25
C ASP A 18 -6.79 -4.49 15.93
N ILE A 19 -7.53 -4.24 14.86
CA ILE A 19 -7.00 -3.91 13.54
C ILE A 19 -7.03 -2.39 13.39
N LYS A 20 -6.07 -1.87 12.63
CA LYS A 20 -6.07 -0.47 12.19
C LYS A 20 -6.40 -0.37 10.71
N LEU A 21 -7.10 0.70 10.34
CA LEU A 21 -7.54 0.96 8.97
C LEU A 21 -6.92 2.26 8.46
N THR A 22 -6.36 2.21 7.26
CA THR A 22 -5.93 3.37 6.47
C THR A 22 -6.67 3.36 5.14
N LEU A 23 -6.52 4.42 4.36
CA LEU A 23 -7.15 4.57 3.05
C LEU A 23 -6.11 4.56 1.93
N HIS A 24 -6.52 3.94 0.83
CA HIS A 24 -5.79 3.87 -0.42
C HIS A 24 -6.56 4.67 -1.46
N ILE A 25 -6.04 5.85 -1.80
CA ILE A 25 -6.71 6.78 -2.72
C ILE A 25 -6.49 6.30 -4.15
N GLU A 26 -7.58 5.79 -4.74
CA GLU A 26 -7.66 5.31 -6.12
C GLU A 26 -7.66 6.44 -7.16
N PRO A 27 -7.37 6.15 -8.44
CA PRO A 27 -7.38 7.14 -9.53
C PRO A 27 -8.81 7.37 -10.03
N TYR A 28 -9.64 8.00 -9.21
CA TYR A 28 -10.99 8.38 -9.62
C TYR A 28 -10.98 9.41 -10.76
N LYS A 29 -12.08 9.47 -11.52
CA LYS A 29 -12.22 10.37 -12.66
C LYS A 29 -11.97 11.82 -12.25
N GLY A 30 -10.98 12.46 -12.88
CA GLY A 30 -10.65 13.85 -12.63
C GLY A 30 -9.83 14.09 -11.35
N ARG A 31 -9.25 13.04 -10.75
CA ARG A 31 -8.34 13.19 -9.60
C ARG A 31 -7.15 14.08 -9.96
N THR A 32 -6.89 15.08 -9.13
CA THR A 32 -5.71 15.94 -9.15
C THR A 32 -5.14 16.06 -7.73
N PRO A 33 -3.92 16.59 -7.54
CA PRO A 33 -3.41 16.88 -6.20
C PRO A 33 -4.33 17.81 -5.40
N GLN A 34 -5.00 18.77 -6.06
CA GLN A 34 -5.97 19.66 -5.40
C GLN A 34 -7.22 18.92 -4.95
N SER A 35 -7.73 17.97 -5.75
CA SER A 35 -8.87 17.16 -5.31
C SER A 35 -8.46 16.22 -4.16
N VAL A 36 -7.24 15.66 -4.19
CA VAL A 36 -6.69 14.87 -3.08
C VAL A 36 -6.53 15.70 -1.81
N ARG A 37 -6.15 16.99 -1.90
CA ARG A 37 -6.19 17.89 -0.74
C ARG A 37 -7.60 18.02 -0.15
N GLY A 38 -8.63 18.02 -0.99
CA GLY A 38 -10.03 17.96 -0.56
C GLY A 38 -10.37 16.62 0.10
N ASP A 39 -9.89 15.51 -0.44
CA ASP A 39 -10.06 14.18 0.15
C ASP A 39 -9.41 14.10 1.54
N LEU A 40 -8.21 14.64 1.73
CA LEU A 40 -7.52 14.67 3.03
C LEU A 40 -8.32 15.44 4.09
N GLN A 41 -8.95 16.57 3.70
CA GLN A 41 -9.84 17.32 4.59
C GLN A 41 -11.09 16.53 4.95
N TYR A 42 -11.67 15.84 3.97
CA TYR A 42 -12.84 15.00 4.19
C TYR A 42 -12.50 13.84 5.14
N ILE A 43 -11.39 13.15 4.89
CA ILE A 43 -10.88 12.05 5.72
C ILE A 43 -10.59 12.54 7.14
N HIS A 44 -9.96 13.69 7.29
CA HIS A 44 -9.71 14.28 8.60
C HIS A 44 -11.01 14.52 9.38
N SER A 45 -11.99 15.16 8.74
CA SER A 45 -13.25 15.55 9.40
C SER A 45 -14.20 14.38 9.67
N HIS A 46 -14.10 13.27 8.93
CA HIS A 46 -15.06 12.17 9.04
C HIS A 46 -14.47 10.89 9.66
N TYR A 47 -13.19 10.60 9.45
CA TYR A 47 -12.62 9.27 9.70
C TYR A 47 -11.37 9.26 10.59
N SER A 48 -10.48 10.24 10.47
CA SER A 48 -9.14 10.19 11.08
C SER A 48 -9.12 10.26 12.61
N GLN A 49 -10.23 10.71 13.21
CA GLN A 49 -10.41 10.77 14.66
C GLN A 49 -10.88 9.43 15.25
N HIS A 50 -11.27 8.47 14.41
CA HIS A 50 -11.68 7.15 14.88
C HIS A 50 -10.48 6.39 15.49
N PRO A 51 -10.62 5.71 16.64
CA PRO A 51 -9.50 5.02 17.32
C PRO A 51 -8.82 3.90 16.51
N ALA A 52 -9.52 3.33 15.52
CA ALA A 52 -8.97 2.37 14.58
C ALA A 52 -8.34 3.00 13.33
N PHE A 53 -8.44 4.32 13.12
CA PHE A 53 -7.78 4.94 11.98
C PHE A 53 -6.26 4.91 12.18
N TYR A 54 -5.54 4.29 11.26
CA TYR A 54 -4.11 4.06 11.38
C TYR A 54 -3.33 5.36 11.25
N LYS A 55 -2.42 5.56 12.20
CA LYS A 55 -1.50 6.69 12.25
C LYS A 55 -0.08 6.16 12.40
N LEU A 56 0.85 6.77 11.68
CA LEU A 56 2.27 6.44 11.72
C LEU A 56 3.04 7.60 12.34
N GLU A 57 4.09 7.26 13.09
CA GLU A 57 5.04 8.25 13.59
C GLU A 57 5.89 8.80 12.44
N ARG A 58 6.02 10.12 12.39
CA ARG A 58 6.87 10.84 11.45
C ARG A 58 7.64 11.94 12.19
N LEU A 59 8.95 11.94 12.04
CA LEU A 59 9.78 13.07 12.47
C LEU A 59 9.48 14.29 11.60
N ASP A 60 9.16 15.41 12.23
CA ASP A 60 9.07 16.70 11.56
C ASP A 60 10.48 17.14 11.14
N PRO A 61 10.76 17.32 9.83
CA PRO A 61 12.10 17.70 9.38
C PRO A 61 12.54 19.10 9.83
N ASN A 62 11.64 19.93 10.35
CA ASN A 62 11.95 21.30 10.75
C ASN A 62 12.47 21.43 12.18
N ASP A 63 11.75 20.85 13.14
CA ASP A 63 12.02 21.00 14.58
C ASP A 63 12.31 19.66 15.26
N GLY A 64 12.24 18.55 14.52
CA GLY A 64 12.48 17.21 15.03
C GLY A 64 11.35 16.65 15.90
N ALA A 65 10.20 17.31 15.97
CA ALA A 65 9.05 16.81 16.73
C ALA A 65 8.57 15.47 16.15
N MET A 66 8.24 14.52 17.02
CA MET A 66 7.60 13.28 16.58
C MET A 66 6.10 13.53 16.42
N LEU A 67 5.62 13.45 15.18
CA LEU A 67 4.22 13.62 14.83
C LEU A 67 3.54 12.26 14.70
N HIS A 68 2.27 12.15 15.08
CA HIS A 68 1.47 10.94 14.93
C HIS A 68 0.34 11.19 13.93
N LEU A 69 0.58 10.85 12.66
CA LEU A 69 -0.22 11.33 11.53
C LEU A 69 -0.91 10.19 10.79
N PRO A 70 -2.12 10.42 10.23
CA PRO A 70 -2.76 9.49 9.30
C PRO A 70 -1.79 9.01 8.22
N LEU A 71 -1.62 7.70 8.03
CA LEU A 71 -0.94 7.20 6.82
C LEU A 71 -1.96 7.12 5.69
N ILE A 72 -1.58 7.50 4.48
CA ILE A 72 -2.45 7.45 3.29
C ILE A 72 -1.64 6.96 2.08
N TYR A 73 -2.13 5.94 1.39
CA TYR A 73 -1.56 5.49 0.12
C TYR A 73 -2.20 6.24 -1.04
N ILE A 74 -1.42 6.58 -2.07
CA ILE A 74 -1.93 7.20 -3.30
C ILE A 74 -1.55 6.30 -4.49
N TYR A 75 -2.54 5.56 -5.01
CA TYR A 75 -2.38 4.72 -6.20
C TYR A 75 -2.15 5.58 -7.43
N ASP A 76 -1.35 5.13 -8.41
CA ASP A 76 -1.08 5.86 -9.65
C ASP A 76 -0.70 7.34 -9.43
N SER A 77 0.04 7.63 -8.34
CA SER A 77 0.46 8.99 -8.01
C SER A 77 1.31 9.64 -9.11
N TYR A 78 1.98 8.83 -9.93
CA TYR A 78 2.78 9.27 -11.07
C TYR A 78 1.96 9.85 -12.24
N LEU A 79 0.63 9.75 -12.23
CA LEU A 79 -0.22 10.37 -13.25
C LEU A 79 -0.30 11.90 -13.13
N SER A 80 0.17 12.47 -12.02
CA SER A 80 0.31 13.93 -11.84
C SER A 80 1.78 14.31 -11.64
N GLU A 81 2.15 15.51 -12.05
CA GLU A 81 3.55 15.93 -11.99
C GLU A 81 4.01 16.16 -10.54
N ALA A 82 5.29 15.88 -10.26
CA ALA A 82 5.87 16.10 -8.93
C ALA A 82 5.67 17.55 -8.43
N ARG A 83 5.73 18.55 -9.32
CA ARG A 83 5.50 19.95 -8.92
C ARG A 83 4.06 20.21 -8.43
N GLU A 84 3.08 19.46 -8.92
CA GLU A 84 1.70 19.59 -8.50
C GLU A 84 1.51 18.95 -7.12
N TRP A 85 2.10 17.77 -6.88
CA TRP A 85 2.13 17.17 -5.55
C TRP A 85 2.86 18.04 -4.53
N ALA A 86 3.96 18.68 -4.93
CA ALA A 86 4.70 19.61 -4.08
C ALA A 86 3.82 20.77 -3.58
N SER A 87 2.78 21.15 -4.33
CA SER A 87 1.87 22.21 -3.92
C SER A 87 1.05 21.87 -2.66
N ILE A 88 0.88 20.57 -2.36
CA ILE A 88 0.12 20.08 -1.20
C ILE A 88 1.02 19.39 -0.16
N PHE A 89 2.14 18.78 -0.56
CA PHE A 89 2.99 17.99 0.35
C PHE A 89 4.35 18.60 0.67
N LYS A 90 4.72 19.74 0.08
CA LYS A 90 5.87 20.53 0.59
C LYS A 90 5.38 21.67 1.47
N ARG A 91 6.13 21.94 2.54
CA ARG A 91 5.96 23.16 3.33
C ARG A 91 6.19 24.37 2.43
N GLY A 92 5.27 25.34 2.47
CA GLY A 92 5.27 26.50 1.57
C GLY A 92 4.61 26.26 0.20
N GLY A 93 4.12 25.05 -0.07
CA GLY A 93 3.20 24.83 -1.18
C GLY A 93 1.91 25.63 -0.97
N PRO A 94 1.30 26.21 -2.03
CA PRO A 94 0.14 27.09 -1.90
C PRO A 94 -1.11 26.42 -1.29
N LEU A 95 -1.16 25.09 -1.29
CA LEU A 95 -2.26 24.28 -0.74
C LEU A 95 -1.74 23.25 0.27
N SER A 96 -0.60 23.54 0.91
CA SER A 96 0.10 22.59 1.77
C SER A 96 -0.78 22.09 2.92
N VAL A 97 -0.75 20.78 3.17
CA VAL A 97 -1.28 20.19 4.43
C VAL A 97 -0.24 20.17 5.55
N ARG A 98 1.02 20.51 5.25
CA ARG A 98 2.11 20.30 6.20
C ARG A 98 1.99 21.26 7.39
N GLY A 99 1.86 20.71 8.59
CA GLY A 99 1.61 21.47 9.82
C GLY A 99 0.17 21.95 10.01
N THR A 100 -0.79 21.42 9.24
CA THR A 100 -2.23 21.61 9.49
C THR A 100 -2.83 20.34 10.10
N ASP A 101 -4.08 20.39 10.53
CA ASP A 101 -4.79 19.22 11.07
C ASP A 101 -5.01 18.11 10.03
N GLU A 102 -4.95 18.46 8.74
CA GLU A 102 -5.03 17.53 7.60
C GLU A 102 -3.68 16.94 7.17
N ASP A 103 -2.59 17.17 7.91
CA ASP A 103 -1.29 16.56 7.60
C ASP A 103 -1.36 15.02 7.70
N CYS A 104 -0.55 14.35 6.89
CA CYS A 104 -0.56 12.89 6.76
C CYS A 104 0.82 12.36 6.36
N VAL A 105 1.08 11.09 6.60
CA VAL A 105 2.18 10.35 5.95
C VAL A 105 1.67 9.88 4.58
N ALA A 106 2.05 10.56 3.51
CA ALA A 106 1.63 10.27 2.15
C ALA A 106 2.62 9.32 1.44
N ILE A 107 2.12 8.18 0.99
CA ILE A 107 2.92 7.12 0.34
C ILE A 107 2.59 7.04 -1.16
N ALA A 108 3.58 7.30 -2.01
CA ALA A 108 3.45 7.33 -3.47
C ALA A 108 3.68 5.95 -4.12
N LEU A 109 3.01 5.66 -5.23
CA LEU A 109 3.24 4.43 -5.99
C LEU A 109 4.52 4.52 -6.84
N LEU A 110 5.45 3.60 -6.60
CA LEU A 110 6.68 3.41 -7.37
C LEU A 110 6.46 2.33 -8.44
N VAL A 111 6.50 2.75 -9.71
CA VAL A 111 6.42 1.85 -10.87
C VAL A 111 7.75 1.86 -11.61
N GLU A 112 8.21 3.05 -12.04
CA GLU A 112 9.46 3.22 -12.77
C GLU A 112 10.55 3.87 -11.92
N HIS A 113 11.82 3.65 -12.28
CA HIS A 113 12.98 4.19 -11.56
C HIS A 113 12.88 5.71 -11.34
N ALA A 114 12.34 6.45 -12.32
CA ALA A 114 12.16 7.90 -12.22
C ALA A 114 11.22 8.33 -11.07
N HIS A 115 10.25 7.48 -10.69
CA HIS A 115 9.26 7.82 -9.67
C HIS A 115 9.88 7.93 -8.26
N MET A 116 11.07 7.34 -8.03
CA MET A 116 11.82 7.57 -6.80
C MET A 116 12.13 9.05 -6.61
N ARG A 117 12.62 9.71 -7.69
CA ARG A 117 12.92 11.14 -7.65
C ARG A 117 11.64 11.97 -7.63
N SER A 118 10.62 11.57 -8.39
CA SER A 118 9.31 12.24 -8.37
C SER A 118 8.66 12.26 -6.99
N ALA A 119 8.81 11.20 -6.17
CA ALA A 119 8.30 11.15 -4.81
C ALA A 119 8.96 12.22 -3.91
N VAL A 120 10.30 12.33 -3.98
CA VAL A 120 11.06 13.38 -3.26
C VAL A 120 10.66 14.77 -3.74
N ASP A 121 10.64 14.98 -5.05
CA ASP A 121 10.33 16.29 -5.62
C ASP A 121 8.87 16.69 -5.37
N GLY A 122 7.97 15.70 -5.23
CA GLY A 122 6.56 15.88 -4.85
C GLY A 122 6.31 16.06 -3.36
N GLY A 123 7.31 15.85 -2.49
CA GLY A 123 7.17 16.00 -1.04
C GLY A 123 6.45 14.84 -0.34
N PHE A 124 6.36 13.67 -0.99
CA PHE A 124 5.84 12.46 -0.35
C PHE A 124 6.75 12.00 0.81
N ASP A 125 6.16 11.31 1.78
CA ASP A 125 6.88 10.77 2.94
C ASP A 125 7.45 9.37 2.66
N GLY A 126 6.98 8.70 1.61
CA GLY A 126 7.44 7.36 1.25
C GLY A 126 6.94 6.86 -0.09
N VAL A 127 7.35 5.62 -0.41
CA VAL A 127 6.93 4.90 -1.60
C VAL A 127 6.54 3.44 -1.29
N TYR A 128 5.60 2.91 -2.07
CA TYR A 128 5.20 1.49 -2.08
C TYR A 128 5.11 0.98 -3.53
N THR A 129 5.03 -0.33 -3.75
CA THR A 129 5.24 -0.92 -5.10
C THR A 129 4.01 -1.58 -5.71
N TYR A 130 2.99 -1.87 -4.90
CA TYR A 130 1.71 -2.54 -5.22
C TYR A 130 1.84 -3.87 -5.99
N PHE A 131 2.25 -3.78 -7.25
CA PHE A 131 2.37 -4.85 -8.21
C PHE A 131 3.42 -5.92 -7.83
N LYS A 132 3.36 -7.05 -8.53
CA LYS A 132 4.35 -8.13 -8.49
C LYS A 132 4.99 -8.26 -9.88
N GLY A 133 6.31 -8.09 -10.02
CA GLY A 133 7.10 -8.42 -11.22
C GLY A 133 6.76 -7.76 -12.57
N PHE A 134 6.06 -6.63 -12.60
CA PHE A 134 5.62 -5.94 -13.84
C PHE A 134 6.44 -4.71 -14.23
N SER A 135 7.16 -4.14 -13.27
CA SER A 135 7.77 -2.82 -13.37
C SER A 135 9.07 -2.79 -12.59
N PHE A 136 9.84 -1.70 -12.73
CA PHE A 136 11.04 -1.50 -11.92
C PHE A 136 10.74 -1.64 -10.42
N GLY A 137 9.66 -1.01 -9.94
CA GLY A 137 9.25 -1.01 -8.54
C GLY A 137 8.81 -2.38 -8.03
N SER A 138 8.19 -3.20 -8.87
CA SER A 138 7.70 -4.53 -8.47
C SER A 138 8.69 -5.67 -8.73
N THR A 139 9.88 -5.35 -9.23
CA THR A 139 10.98 -6.31 -9.43
C THR A 139 11.81 -6.42 -8.14
N TYR A 140 11.70 -7.55 -7.44
CA TYR A 140 12.30 -7.75 -6.11
C TYR A 140 13.82 -7.55 -6.05
N THR A 141 14.56 -7.72 -7.15
CA THR A 141 16.01 -7.47 -7.19
C THR A 141 16.37 -5.99 -7.09
N ASN A 142 15.44 -5.09 -7.43
CA ASN A 142 15.65 -3.64 -7.37
C ASN A 142 15.42 -3.06 -5.98
N TRP A 143 14.78 -3.80 -5.07
CA TRP A 143 14.41 -3.31 -3.73
C TRP A 143 15.60 -2.95 -2.84
N GLY A 144 16.78 -3.50 -3.08
CA GLY A 144 18.02 -3.03 -2.45
C GLY A 144 18.32 -1.57 -2.80
N THR A 145 18.34 -1.26 -4.10
CA THR A 145 18.52 0.11 -4.60
C THR A 145 17.46 1.07 -4.08
N VAL A 146 16.18 0.65 -4.07
CA VAL A 146 15.08 1.48 -3.57
C VAL A 146 15.24 1.75 -2.07
N SER A 147 15.60 0.73 -1.28
CA SER A 147 15.82 0.86 0.16
C SER A 147 16.97 1.81 0.50
N GLU A 148 18.08 1.72 -0.25
CA GLU A 148 19.23 2.63 -0.09
C GLU A 148 18.87 4.07 -0.44
N PHE A 149 18.20 4.28 -1.58
CA PHE A 149 17.73 5.60 -1.98
C PHE A 149 16.75 6.19 -0.96
N ALA A 150 15.80 5.39 -0.48
CA ALA A 150 14.83 5.83 0.50
C ALA A 150 15.51 6.27 1.81
N ALA A 151 16.50 5.51 2.29
CA ALA A 151 17.30 5.91 3.44
C ALA A 151 18.07 7.22 3.20
N GLU A 152 18.71 7.39 2.04
CA GLU A 152 19.45 8.61 1.70
C GLU A 152 18.53 9.85 1.66
N LYS A 153 17.27 9.67 1.26
CA LYS A 153 16.29 10.75 1.10
C LYS A 153 15.30 10.86 2.26
N ASN A 154 15.49 10.11 3.34
CA ASN A 154 14.57 10.05 4.48
C ASN A 154 13.12 9.71 4.08
N LEU A 155 12.96 8.82 3.10
CA LEU A 155 11.68 8.27 2.69
C LEU A 155 11.42 6.93 3.39
N ILE A 156 10.14 6.65 3.64
CA ILE A 156 9.68 5.32 4.02
C ILE A 156 9.59 4.47 2.76
N PHE A 157 10.16 3.27 2.77
CA PHE A 157 9.96 2.28 1.72
C PHE A 157 9.09 1.13 2.23
N ILE A 158 7.93 0.94 1.62
CA ILE A 158 6.95 -0.11 1.95
C ILE A 158 6.86 -1.08 0.76
N PRO A 159 7.76 -2.08 0.64
CA PRO A 159 7.69 -3.06 -0.44
C PRO A 159 6.36 -3.84 -0.39
N SER A 160 5.75 -4.03 -1.55
CA SER A 160 4.51 -4.80 -1.72
C SER A 160 4.81 -6.17 -2.30
N PHE A 161 4.34 -7.23 -1.65
CA PHE A 161 4.47 -8.61 -2.12
C PHE A 161 3.10 -9.30 -2.12
N GLY A 162 2.93 -10.32 -2.94
CA GLY A 162 1.65 -11.00 -3.10
C GLY A 162 1.82 -12.48 -3.41
N PRO A 163 0.80 -13.31 -3.18
CA PRO A 163 0.89 -14.73 -3.46
C PRO A 163 1.13 -14.95 -4.94
N GLY A 164 0.22 -14.51 -5.82
CA GLY A 164 0.29 -14.72 -7.27
C GLY A 164 -0.29 -13.53 -8.03
N TYR A 165 -0.46 -13.70 -9.34
CA TYR A 165 -1.21 -12.79 -10.19
C TYR A 165 -1.83 -13.59 -11.35
N ASP A 166 -3.14 -13.47 -11.55
CA ASP A 166 -3.87 -14.03 -12.69
C ASP A 166 -5.16 -13.25 -12.90
N ASP A 167 -5.16 -12.37 -13.91
CA ASP A 167 -6.32 -11.55 -14.30
C ASP A 167 -6.98 -12.03 -15.60
N LEU A 168 -6.71 -13.26 -16.05
CA LEU A 168 -7.11 -13.74 -17.38
C LEU A 168 -8.62 -13.79 -17.59
N GLN A 169 -9.42 -13.89 -16.52
CA GLN A 169 -10.88 -13.85 -16.63
C GLN A 169 -11.40 -12.46 -17.07
N VAL A 170 -10.72 -11.39 -16.66
CA VAL A 170 -11.09 -10.01 -16.97
C VAL A 170 -10.24 -9.41 -18.09
N ARG A 171 -8.99 -9.87 -18.26
CA ARG A 171 -8.03 -9.42 -19.27
C ARG A 171 -7.39 -10.63 -19.98
N PRO A 172 -8.11 -11.33 -20.88
CA PRO A 172 -7.62 -12.57 -21.51
C PRO A 172 -6.32 -12.44 -22.31
N TRP A 173 -5.96 -11.22 -22.71
CA TRP A 173 -4.71 -10.91 -23.43
C TRP A 173 -3.48 -10.81 -22.53
N ASN A 174 -3.63 -10.82 -21.19
CA ASN A 174 -2.55 -10.51 -20.25
C ASN A 174 -1.76 -11.74 -19.74
N ARG A 175 -1.66 -12.80 -20.54
CA ARG A 175 -1.09 -14.09 -20.11
C ARG A 175 0.39 -14.03 -19.74
N LEU A 176 1.19 -13.20 -20.40
CA LEU A 176 2.64 -13.07 -20.13
C LEU A 176 2.93 -12.53 -18.73
N THR A 177 1.90 -12.02 -18.08
CA THR A 177 1.94 -11.29 -16.83
C THR A 177 1.56 -12.19 -15.63
N THR A 178 0.97 -13.37 -15.87
CA THR A 178 0.59 -14.29 -14.78
C THR A 178 1.78 -14.73 -13.94
N GLN A 179 1.60 -14.80 -12.62
CA GLN A 179 2.67 -15.19 -11.69
C GLN A 179 2.23 -16.26 -10.71
N ASP A 180 3.07 -17.28 -10.59
CA ASP A 180 2.83 -18.42 -9.71
C ASP A 180 2.78 -18.00 -8.24
N ARG A 181 1.90 -18.66 -7.48
CA ARG A 181 1.71 -18.46 -6.04
C ARG A 181 2.87 -18.99 -5.18
N ALA A 182 3.72 -19.86 -5.72
CA ALA A 182 4.90 -20.41 -5.07
C ALA A 182 5.93 -19.35 -4.63
N TYR A 183 5.92 -18.16 -5.24
CA TYR A 183 6.86 -17.08 -4.95
C TYR A 183 6.47 -16.22 -3.74
N TYR A 184 5.37 -16.52 -3.03
CA TYR A 184 4.91 -15.70 -1.91
C TYR A 184 5.98 -15.54 -0.81
N LYS A 185 6.58 -16.66 -0.38
CA LYS A 185 7.65 -16.68 0.63
C LYS A 185 8.90 -15.93 0.17
N GLU A 186 9.25 -16.00 -1.11
CA GLU A 186 10.41 -15.24 -1.63
C GLU A 186 10.13 -13.74 -1.64
N GLY A 187 8.91 -13.34 -2.03
CA GLY A 187 8.47 -11.94 -1.94
C GLY A 187 8.56 -11.40 -0.52
N PHE A 188 8.06 -12.15 0.46
CA PHE A 188 8.19 -11.77 1.87
C PHE A 188 9.66 -11.61 2.31
N ARG A 189 10.52 -12.60 2.01
CA ARG A 189 11.94 -12.53 2.36
C ARG A 189 12.64 -11.32 1.76
N ARG A 190 12.28 -10.94 0.53
CA ARG A 190 12.80 -9.75 -0.15
C ARG A 190 12.27 -8.47 0.50
N ALA A 191 10.96 -8.43 0.77
CA ALA A 191 10.30 -7.28 1.39
C ALA A 191 10.92 -7.00 2.75
N LYS A 192 10.99 -8.01 3.62
CA LYS A 192 11.59 -7.95 4.95
C LYS A 192 13.02 -7.41 4.94
N ARG A 193 13.88 -7.90 4.03
CA ARG A 193 15.27 -7.43 3.91
C ARG A 193 15.40 -5.99 3.45
N SER A 194 14.42 -5.49 2.71
CA SER A 194 14.46 -4.15 2.12
C SER A 194 13.68 -3.11 2.92
N SER A 195 12.78 -3.52 3.82
CA SER A 195 12.03 -2.65 4.71
C SER A 195 12.81 -2.34 5.99
N ARG A 196 13.51 -1.20 6.05
CA ARG A 196 14.32 -0.81 7.23
C ARG A 196 13.50 -0.57 8.51
N GLY A 197 12.23 -0.21 8.38
CA GLY A 197 11.32 0.03 9.51
C GLY A 197 10.32 -1.10 9.77
N GLY A 198 10.47 -2.26 9.11
CA GLY A 198 9.53 -3.38 9.26
C GLY A 198 8.15 -3.17 8.61
N LEU A 199 7.92 -2.05 7.91
CA LEU A 199 6.68 -1.84 7.17
C LEU A 199 6.75 -2.54 5.81
N VAL A 200 5.83 -3.46 5.57
CA VAL A 200 5.60 -4.16 4.30
C VAL A 200 4.12 -4.11 3.96
N SER A 201 3.77 -4.29 2.69
CA SER A 201 2.38 -4.37 2.24
C SER A 201 2.11 -5.67 1.50
N ILE A 202 0.89 -6.18 1.61
CA ILE A 202 0.45 -7.40 0.93
C ILE A 202 -0.56 -7.01 -0.15
N THR A 203 -0.26 -7.39 -1.39
CA THR A 203 -1.17 -7.27 -2.52
C THR A 203 -1.67 -8.68 -2.87
N SER A 204 -2.84 -9.10 -2.39
CA SER A 204 -3.88 -8.32 -1.69
C SER A 204 -4.62 -9.17 -0.65
N PHE A 205 -5.48 -8.55 0.18
CA PHE A 205 -6.47 -9.32 0.93
C PHE A 205 -7.43 -10.02 -0.03
N ASN A 206 -8.15 -9.26 -0.87
CA ASN A 206 -9.29 -9.76 -1.66
C ASN A 206 -9.46 -9.12 -3.06
N GLU A 207 -8.38 -8.75 -3.75
CA GLU A 207 -8.48 -8.29 -5.15
C GLU A 207 -8.62 -9.50 -6.11
N TRP A 208 -9.81 -10.10 -6.09
CA TRP A 208 -10.15 -11.30 -6.84
C TRP A 208 -10.06 -11.10 -8.36
N GLY A 209 -10.28 -9.87 -8.85
CA GLY A 209 -10.17 -9.55 -10.28
C GLY A 209 -8.75 -9.75 -10.84
N GLU A 210 -7.73 -9.65 -9.98
CA GLU A 210 -6.32 -9.85 -10.35
C GLU A 210 -5.75 -11.18 -9.87
N GLY A 211 -6.55 -11.98 -9.16
CA GLY A 211 -6.09 -13.25 -8.60
C GLY A 211 -4.93 -13.09 -7.61
N THR A 212 -4.84 -11.95 -6.92
CA THR A 212 -3.75 -11.63 -5.96
C THR A 212 -4.14 -11.89 -4.50
N GLN A 213 -5.38 -12.29 -4.24
CA GLN A 213 -5.96 -12.44 -2.92
C GLN A 213 -5.27 -13.50 -2.05
N ILE A 214 -5.17 -13.21 -0.74
CA ILE A 214 -4.88 -14.20 0.33
C ILE A 214 -6.15 -14.69 1.03
N GLU A 215 -7.30 -14.00 0.82
CA GLU A 215 -8.63 -14.42 1.30
C GLU A 215 -8.94 -15.85 0.82
N SER A 216 -9.63 -16.60 1.68
CA SER A 216 -9.83 -18.03 1.50
C SER A 216 -10.52 -18.37 0.17
N ALA A 217 -9.92 -19.30 -0.59
CA ALA A 217 -10.47 -19.81 -1.83
C ALA A 217 -10.86 -21.29 -1.69
N VAL A 218 -12.07 -21.63 -2.15
CA VAL A 218 -12.59 -23.00 -2.14
C VAL A 218 -12.75 -23.53 -3.57
N PRO A 219 -12.59 -24.85 -3.79
CA PRO A 219 -12.85 -25.46 -5.09
C PRO A 219 -14.26 -25.14 -5.59
N LYS A 220 -14.37 -24.65 -6.82
CA LYS A 220 -15.67 -24.33 -7.44
C LYS A 220 -15.66 -24.65 -8.92
N ILE A 221 -16.70 -25.35 -9.35
CA ILE A 221 -16.99 -25.61 -10.76
C ILE A 221 -18.34 -24.97 -11.08
N SER A 222 -18.38 -24.18 -12.15
CA SER A 222 -19.61 -23.69 -12.79
C SER A 222 -19.85 -24.46 -14.10
N LEU A 223 -20.94 -24.14 -14.81
CA LEU A 223 -21.27 -24.80 -16.09
C LEU A 223 -20.19 -24.59 -17.17
N SER A 224 -19.44 -23.49 -17.12
CA SER A 224 -18.47 -23.08 -18.14
C SER A 224 -17.04 -22.97 -17.63
N THR A 225 -16.81 -23.06 -16.32
CA THR A 225 -15.52 -22.67 -15.72
C THR A 225 -15.22 -23.51 -14.49
N THR A 226 -14.04 -24.11 -14.48
CA THR A 226 -13.41 -24.62 -13.26
C THR A 226 -12.53 -23.51 -12.71
N TYR A 227 -12.86 -23.00 -11.52
CA TYR A 227 -12.08 -21.95 -10.87
C TYR A 227 -10.82 -22.54 -10.24
N LEU A 228 -9.74 -21.75 -10.24
CA LEU A 228 -8.53 -22.09 -9.49
C LEU A 228 -8.83 -22.01 -7.98
N ASP A 229 -8.14 -22.85 -7.22
CA ASP A 229 -8.22 -22.92 -5.76
C ASP A 229 -6.82 -23.10 -5.16
N TYR A 230 -6.74 -23.37 -3.86
CA TYR A 230 -5.47 -23.47 -3.13
C TYR A 230 -4.97 -24.91 -2.93
N SER A 231 -5.54 -25.88 -3.65
CA SER A 231 -5.13 -27.28 -3.57
C SER A 231 -3.64 -27.46 -3.88
N PRO A 232 -2.94 -28.38 -3.19
CA PRO A 232 -3.44 -29.31 -2.18
C PRO A 232 -3.58 -28.70 -0.76
N GLY A 233 -3.37 -27.40 -0.60
CA GLY A 233 -3.56 -26.69 0.66
C GLY A 233 -5.04 -26.51 1.05
N THR A 234 -5.26 -26.02 2.27
CA THR A 234 -6.60 -25.65 2.76
C THR A 234 -7.04 -24.28 2.21
N PRO A 235 -8.34 -23.95 2.27
CA PRO A 235 -8.81 -22.63 1.86
C PRO A 235 -8.10 -21.47 2.57
N ASP A 236 -7.71 -21.64 3.84
CA ASP A 236 -7.04 -20.59 4.62
C ASP A 236 -5.51 -20.62 4.52
N PHE A 237 -4.94 -21.42 3.60
CA PHE A 237 -3.50 -21.65 3.51
C PHE A 237 -2.69 -20.34 3.44
N TYR A 238 -3.11 -19.39 2.62
CA TYR A 238 -2.39 -18.12 2.49
C TYR A 238 -2.55 -17.23 3.72
N LEU A 239 -3.71 -17.22 4.40
CA LEU A 239 -3.88 -16.50 5.67
C LEU A 239 -2.95 -17.06 6.76
N GLN A 240 -2.86 -18.39 6.88
CA GLN A 240 -1.95 -19.04 7.84
C GLN A 240 -0.50 -18.72 7.54
N LEU A 241 -0.11 -18.81 6.26
CA LEU A 241 1.24 -18.46 5.84
C LEU A 241 1.56 -16.97 6.06
N THR A 242 0.60 -16.07 5.82
CA THR A 242 0.75 -14.64 6.12
C THR A 242 0.96 -14.39 7.61
N ARG A 243 0.21 -15.08 8.48
CA ARG A 243 0.40 -15.00 9.93
C ARG A 243 1.81 -15.41 10.33
N ASP A 244 2.28 -16.57 9.88
CA ASP A 244 3.62 -17.07 10.21
C ASP A 244 4.71 -16.07 9.78
N MET A 245 4.55 -15.43 8.62
CA MET A 245 5.46 -14.39 8.14
C MET A 245 5.36 -13.08 8.94
N ALA A 246 4.17 -12.70 9.39
CA ALA A 246 3.99 -11.53 10.24
C ALA A 246 4.63 -11.73 11.62
N GLU A 247 4.52 -12.93 12.21
CA GLU A 247 5.18 -13.31 13.46
C GLU A 247 6.72 -13.29 13.32
N GLU A 248 7.24 -13.81 12.20
CA GLU A 248 8.67 -13.75 11.87
C GLU A 248 9.15 -12.28 11.77
N LEU A 249 8.40 -11.42 11.07
CA LEU A 249 8.75 -10.01 10.93
C LEU A 249 8.68 -9.24 12.26
N ALA A 250 7.65 -9.49 13.07
CA ALA A 250 7.51 -8.87 14.39
C ALA A 250 8.70 -9.21 15.29
N THR A 251 9.12 -10.49 15.30
CA THR A 251 10.29 -10.96 16.03
C THR A 251 11.57 -10.23 15.59
N ASP A 252 11.80 -10.12 14.28
CA ASP A 252 12.98 -9.42 13.72
C ASP A 252 12.99 -7.93 14.08
N CYS A 253 11.81 -7.32 14.21
CA CYS A 253 11.65 -5.91 14.60
C CYS A 253 11.61 -5.68 16.12
N GLY A 254 11.68 -6.74 16.94
CA GLY A 254 11.58 -6.64 18.40
C GLY A 254 10.19 -6.22 18.90
N ILE A 255 9.15 -6.44 18.09
CA ILE A 255 7.75 -6.22 18.45
C ILE A 255 7.24 -7.52 19.08
N THR A 256 6.92 -7.49 20.37
CA THR A 256 6.38 -8.63 21.12
C THR A 256 4.86 -8.63 21.15
#